data_AF-A0A3C1LBI2-F1
#
_entry.id   AF-A0A3C1LBI2-F1
#
_cell.length_a   1.000
_cell.length_b   1.000
_cell.length_c   1.000
_cell.angle_alpha   90.00
_cell.angle_beta   90.00
_cell.angle_gamma   90.00
#
_symmetry.space_group_name_H-M   'P 1'
#
loop_
_entity.id
_entity.type
_entity.pdbx_description
1 polymer ?
#
loop_
_entity_poly.entity_id
_entity_poly.type
_entity_poly.pdbx_seq_one_letter_code
_entity_poly.pdbx_strand_id
1 'polypeptide(L)'
;AEVYTDTWVTDLQQRADGTWDVITDRDHTIHAEHVVNAGGLWAREVGRMAGLELPVLAMEHHYLMTEPMPEVIAYNETRGRELPHMIDFAGEIYARQEGQSILLGTYEQDNRPWAPKETPWDFVFQLLPHDLDRIAPELEKAFEHFPLVGKAGIQKFVNGPFTFSPDGNPLIGPIKGMRGMWMANAVMAGLSQGGGVGLSLANWMVHGDPGADIWGMDVARYGDYATLAYTNAKVRENYSRRFRITFPNEELTAARPLHTTPIYDRLLAHNAVMGAGFGLEHPLWFQKPGLEPKEDVTFYRSNAFDTVGEESRTVRERVGLSEASNFAKYKVSGPGAATWLQGLFTNSLPKVGRTNLTAMLNPQGRIEGEFSVSRIGEDEFFLFGSQAAEVHHPRWFLAHLPADSSIEFEVLALSMVGLTVAGPHARDVLQQLTDTSLASNDFPFMAFRKVDLGMAPVWLSRMTYSGDLGYEIWVQPEYQRYLFDLIWEAGQQFGIGLFGFRALITMRLEKNFGT
;
A
#
# COMPACT_ATOMS: atom_id res chain seq x y z
N ALA A 1 7.91 -3.24 -34.03
CA ALA A 1 8.62 -2.33 -33.11
C ALA A 1 9.97 -2.00 -33.73
N GLU A 2 10.38 -0.74 -33.65
CA GLU A 2 11.77 -0.35 -33.91
C GLU A 2 12.56 -0.49 -32.61
N VAL A 3 13.79 -0.97 -32.70
CA VAL A 3 14.65 -1.19 -31.52
C VAL A 3 15.94 -0.43 -31.74
N TYR A 4 16.20 0.53 -30.87
CA TYR A 4 17.42 1.32 -30.85
C TYR A 4 18.32 0.77 -29.75
N THR A 5 19.33 -0.03 -30.10
CA THR A 5 20.39 -0.44 -29.17
C THR A 5 21.47 0.62 -29.12
N ASP A 6 22.24 0.66 -28.03
CA ASP A 6 23.31 1.65 -27.83
C ASP A 6 22.80 3.10 -27.93
N THR A 7 21.55 3.34 -27.52
CA THR A 7 20.93 4.66 -27.45
C THR A 7 20.49 4.89 -26.02
N TRP A 8 21.18 5.79 -25.33
CA TRP A 8 20.92 6.07 -23.92
C TRP A 8 19.96 7.25 -23.79
N VAL A 9 18.85 7.04 -23.09
CA VAL A 9 17.98 8.13 -22.64
C VAL A 9 18.67 8.93 -21.53
N THR A 10 18.95 10.21 -21.78
CA THR A 10 19.63 11.09 -20.84
C THR A 10 18.67 11.98 -20.05
N ASP A 11 17.47 12.24 -20.58
CA ASP A 11 16.46 13.08 -19.92
C ASP A 11 15.05 12.80 -20.47
N LEU A 12 14.03 13.11 -19.65
CA LEU A 12 12.60 12.91 -19.97
C LEU A 12 11.81 14.17 -19.65
N GLN A 13 11.32 14.85 -20.69
CA GLN A 13 10.61 16.13 -20.52
C GLN A 13 9.16 16.01 -20.97
N GLN A 14 8.23 16.32 -20.07
CA GLN A 14 6.82 16.40 -20.43
C GLN A 14 6.51 17.75 -21.09
N ARG A 15 5.82 17.70 -22.22
CA ARG A 15 5.35 18.87 -22.97
C ARG A 15 4.02 19.36 -22.41
N ALA A 16 3.66 20.61 -22.74
CA ALA A 16 2.42 21.23 -22.29
C ALA A 16 1.14 20.52 -22.78
N ASP A 17 1.21 19.77 -23.89
CA ASP A 17 0.09 18.94 -24.40
C ASP A 17 -0.01 17.56 -23.71
N GLY A 18 0.93 17.27 -22.79
CA GLY A 18 1.03 16.02 -22.04
C GLY A 18 1.82 14.90 -22.74
N THR A 19 2.32 15.13 -23.96
CA THR A 19 3.25 14.20 -24.64
C THR A 19 4.69 14.40 -24.13
N TRP A 20 5.62 13.58 -24.61
CA TRP A 20 6.97 13.46 -24.05
C TRP A 20 8.07 13.65 -25.09
N ASP A 21 9.12 14.35 -24.67
CA ASP A 21 10.42 14.39 -25.34
C ASP A 21 11.37 13.42 -24.61
N VAL A 22 11.76 12.35 -25.29
CA VAL A 22 12.77 11.40 -24.82
C VAL A 22 14.11 11.82 -25.41
N ILE A 23 14.95 12.44 -24.58
CA ILE A 23 16.24 12.99 -25.00
C ILE A 23 17.27 11.87 -24.90
N THR A 24 18.07 11.70 -25.95
CA THR A 24 19.07 10.64 -26.01
C THR A 24 20.48 11.19 -26.14
N ASP A 25 21.48 10.33 -25.93
CA ASP A 25 22.91 10.62 -26.17
C ASP A 25 23.27 10.69 -27.66
N ARG A 26 22.28 10.49 -28.55
CA ARG A 26 22.40 10.65 -30.00
C ARG A 26 21.86 12.02 -30.42
N ASP A 27 22.17 12.45 -31.63
CA ASP A 27 21.72 13.74 -32.19
C ASP A 27 20.21 13.75 -32.57
N HIS A 28 19.36 13.03 -31.83
CA HIS A 28 17.91 13.05 -31.98
C HIS A 28 17.17 13.01 -30.63
N THR A 29 16.02 13.66 -30.62
CA THR A 29 14.99 13.54 -29.58
C THR A 29 13.85 12.71 -30.14
N ILE A 30 13.36 11.74 -29.37
CA ILE A 30 12.21 10.93 -29.74
C ILE A 30 10.96 11.54 -29.11
N HIS A 31 10.01 11.96 -29.95
CA HIS A 31 8.69 12.43 -29.50
C HIS A 31 7.75 11.24 -29.30
N ALA A 32 7.11 11.14 -28.13
CA ALA A 32 6.24 10.02 -27.79
C ALA A 32 4.99 10.49 -27.03
N GLU A 33 3.83 9.89 -27.33
CA GLU A 33 2.61 10.08 -26.53
C GLU A 33 2.69 9.38 -25.17
N HIS A 34 3.45 8.28 -25.12
CA HIS A 34 3.63 7.43 -23.96
C HIS A 34 5.09 7.06 -23.76
N VAL A 35 5.55 7.08 -22.50
CA VAL A 35 6.87 6.61 -22.08
C VAL A 35 6.68 5.55 -21.00
N VAL A 36 7.35 4.41 -21.16
CA VAL A 36 7.37 3.33 -20.17
C VAL A 36 8.77 3.23 -19.60
N ASN A 37 8.92 3.53 -18.31
CA ASN A 37 10.16 3.24 -17.59
C ASN A 37 10.19 1.75 -17.23
N ALA A 38 11.02 1.01 -17.96
CA ALA A 38 11.38 -0.39 -17.71
C ALA A 38 12.90 -0.52 -17.45
N GLY A 39 13.50 0.47 -16.78
CA GLY A 39 14.95 0.63 -16.63
C GLY A 39 15.66 -0.40 -15.74
N GLY A 40 14.97 -1.41 -15.22
CA GLY A 40 15.57 -2.49 -14.42
C GLY A 40 16.32 -1.95 -13.20
N LEU A 41 17.64 -2.16 -13.14
CA LEU A 41 18.53 -1.64 -12.09
C LEU A 41 18.57 -0.11 -12.03
N TRP A 42 18.33 0.55 -13.16
CA TRP A 42 18.34 2.01 -13.31
C TRP A 42 16.94 2.62 -13.24
N ALA A 43 15.94 1.85 -12.81
CA ALA A 43 14.54 2.30 -12.76
C ALA A 43 14.39 3.63 -11.99
N ARG A 44 15.09 3.81 -10.87
CA ARG A 44 15.05 5.06 -10.10
C ARG A 44 15.69 6.21 -10.86
N GLU A 45 16.87 5.97 -11.43
CA GLU A 45 17.64 6.99 -12.13
C GLU A 45 16.87 7.49 -13.37
N VAL A 46 16.22 6.58 -14.11
CA VAL A 46 15.27 6.94 -15.18
C VAL A 46 14.04 7.67 -14.63
N GLY A 47 13.53 7.27 -13.46
CA GLY A 47 12.46 8.00 -12.78
C GLY A 47 12.83 9.45 -12.46
N ARG A 48 14.05 9.69 -11.98
CA ARG A 48 14.57 11.01 -11.61
C ARG A 48 14.69 11.96 -12.81
N MET A 49 14.91 11.44 -14.02
CA MET A 49 14.85 12.25 -15.25
C MET A 49 13.48 12.92 -15.42
N ALA A 50 12.40 12.27 -14.97
CA ALA A 50 11.05 12.82 -14.99
C ALA A 50 10.63 13.44 -13.64
N GLY A 51 11.56 13.68 -12.71
CA GLY A 51 11.28 14.24 -11.38
C GLY A 51 10.66 13.26 -10.37
N LEU A 52 10.77 11.95 -10.60
CA LEU A 52 10.21 10.91 -9.73
C LEU A 52 11.28 10.20 -8.90
N GLU A 53 11.00 9.98 -7.61
CA GLU A 53 11.79 9.06 -6.77
C GLU A 53 10.98 7.77 -6.56
N LEU A 54 11.33 6.71 -7.28
CA LEU A 54 10.60 5.44 -7.21
C LEU A 54 11.01 4.64 -5.95
N PRO A 55 10.05 3.97 -5.27
CA PRO A 55 10.34 3.08 -4.15
C PRO A 55 10.90 1.74 -4.67
N VAL A 56 12.10 1.79 -5.24
CA VAL A 56 12.82 0.64 -5.80
C VAL A 56 14.22 0.59 -5.20
N LEU A 57 14.70 -0.60 -4.85
CA LEU A 57 16.06 -0.80 -4.38
C LEU A 57 16.65 -2.07 -4.96
N ALA A 58 17.91 -2.01 -5.37
CA ALA A 58 18.66 -3.19 -5.75
C ALA A 58 19.25 -3.88 -4.52
N MET A 59 19.14 -5.20 -4.46
CA MET A 59 19.79 -6.04 -3.45
C MET A 59 20.83 -6.91 -4.12
N GLU A 60 21.95 -7.12 -3.44
CA GLU A 60 22.87 -8.20 -3.80
C GLU A 60 22.19 -9.56 -3.61
N HIS A 61 22.50 -10.52 -4.47
CA HIS A 61 21.98 -11.87 -4.36
C HIS A 61 22.91 -12.90 -4.96
N HIS A 62 22.96 -14.05 -4.28
CA HIS A 62 23.91 -15.10 -4.55
C HIS A 62 23.27 -16.37 -5.07
N TYR A 63 23.92 -16.96 -6.07
CA TYR A 63 23.75 -18.36 -6.38
C TYR A 63 25.07 -18.99 -6.84
N LEU A 64 25.18 -20.29 -6.62
CA LEU A 64 26.26 -21.11 -7.14
C LEU A 64 25.72 -22.11 -8.16
N MET A 65 26.63 -22.61 -8.98
CA MET A 65 26.39 -23.69 -9.91
C MET A 65 27.45 -24.75 -9.68
N THR A 66 27.02 -25.99 -9.51
CA THR A 66 27.95 -27.12 -9.36
C THR A 66 28.64 -27.44 -10.69
N GLU A 67 29.74 -28.17 -10.62
CA GLU A 67 30.22 -28.98 -11.73
C GLU A 67 29.17 -30.04 -12.12
N PRO A 68 29.25 -30.62 -13.33
CA PRO A 68 28.36 -31.71 -13.74
C PRO A 68 28.33 -32.84 -12.72
N MET A 69 27.12 -33.21 -12.28
CA MET A 69 26.92 -34.21 -11.24
C MET A 69 26.53 -35.56 -11.87
N PRO A 70 27.27 -36.65 -11.60
CA PRO A 70 26.92 -37.99 -12.08
C PRO A 70 25.48 -38.40 -11.72
N GLU A 71 24.98 -37.97 -10.56
CA GLU A 71 23.65 -38.26 -10.08
C GLU A 71 22.55 -37.56 -10.90
N VAL A 72 22.81 -36.33 -11.37
CA VAL A 72 21.90 -35.60 -12.26
C VAL A 72 21.86 -36.27 -13.64
N ILE A 73 23.03 -36.62 -14.17
CA ILE A 73 23.15 -37.32 -15.46
C ILE A 73 22.40 -38.65 -15.41
N ALA A 74 22.67 -39.48 -14.40
CA ALA A 74 22.01 -40.76 -14.21
C ALA A 74 20.49 -40.60 -14.01
N TYR A 75 20.03 -39.56 -13.29
CA TYR A 75 18.60 -39.28 -13.15
C TYR A 75 17.96 -38.98 -14.51
N ASN A 76 18.59 -38.12 -15.33
CA ASN A 76 18.07 -37.77 -16.65
C ASN A 76 17.99 -38.99 -17.58
N GLU A 77 19.05 -39.81 -17.60
CA GLU A 77 19.09 -41.04 -18.42
C GLU A 77 18.03 -42.05 -18.00
N THR A 78 17.84 -42.24 -16.69
CA THR A 78 16.90 -43.24 -16.16
C THR A 78 15.45 -42.79 -16.19
N ARG A 79 15.17 -41.48 -16.02
CA ARG A 79 13.81 -40.92 -15.96
C ARG A 79 13.36 -40.26 -17.26
N GLY A 80 14.27 -39.99 -18.19
CA GLY A 80 13.98 -39.31 -19.46
C GLY A 80 13.50 -37.86 -19.28
N ARG A 81 13.81 -37.21 -18.16
CA ARG A 81 13.39 -35.84 -17.83
C ARG A 81 14.33 -35.20 -16.80
N GLU A 82 14.31 -33.88 -16.74
CA GLU A 82 15.07 -33.08 -15.76
C GLU A 82 14.52 -33.21 -14.34
N LEU A 83 15.37 -32.88 -13.37
CA LEU A 83 14.99 -32.70 -11.97
C LEU A 83 14.02 -31.51 -11.84
N PRO A 84 12.99 -31.63 -10.98
CA PRO A 84 12.11 -30.51 -10.71
C PRO A 84 12.84 -29.37 -9.99
N HIS A 85 12.34 -28.15 -10.17
CA HIS A 85 12.72 -27.03 -9.31
C HIS A 85 12.31 -27.33 -7.85
N MET A 86 13.23 -27.07 -6.93
CA MET A 86 13.08 -27.27 -5.49
C MET A 86 13.10 -25.91 -4.79
N ILE A 87 12.17 -25.74 -3.85
CA ILE A 87 12.17 -24.63 -2.90
C ILE A 87 12.17 -25.26 -1.51
N ASP A 88 13.17 -24.92 -0.72
CA ASP A 88 13.27 -25.28 0.68
C ASP A 88 12.99 -24.06 1.55
N PHE A 89 11.79 -24.00 2.10
CA PHE A 89 11.36 -22.92 2.97
C PHE A 89 12.13 -22.85 4.28
N ALA A 90 12.60 -23.99 4.81
CA ALA A 90 13.30 -24.00 6.08
C ALA A 90 14.69 -23.39 5.91
N GLY A 91 15.41 -23.76 4.84
CA GLY A 91 16.73 -23.24 4.53
C GLY A 91 16.76 -21.96 3.71
N GLU A 92 15.60 -21.45 3.27
CA GLU A 92 15.49 -20.28 2.39
C GLU A 92 16.29 -20.46 1.08
N ILE A 93 16.21 -21.66 0.52
CA ILE A 93 16.98 -22.09 -0.66
C ILE A 93 16.04 -22.35 -1.83
N TYR A 94 16.50 -22.02 -3.03
CA TYR A 94 15.98 -22.58 -4.26
C TYR A 94 17.07 -23.33 -5.00
N ALA A 95 16.71 -24.45 -5.61
CA ALA A 95 17.66 -25.24 -6.40
C ALA A 95 16.97 -25.81 -7.64
N ARG A 96 17.66 -25.76 -8.78
CA ARG A 96 17.16 -26.33 -10.04
C ARG A 96 18.29 -26.94 -10.84
N GLN A 97 17.93 -27.83 -11.75
CA GLN A 97 18.90 -28.33 -12.72
C GLN A 97 19.34 -27.21 -13.66
N GLU A 98 20.63 -27.21 -14.00
CA GLU A 98 21.25 -26.38 -15.03
C GLU A 98 22.14 -27.30 -15.87
N GLY A 99 21.63 -27.75 -17.01
CA GLY A 99 22.31 -28.76 -17.83
C GLY A 99 22.51 -30.08 -17.07
N GLN A 100 23.76 -30.42 -16.78
CA GLN A 100 24.15 -31.61 -15.99
C GLN A 100 24.50 -31.27 -14.53
N SER A 101 24.29 -30.02 -14.13
CA SER A 101 24.64 -29.47 -12.81
C SER A 101 23.39 -29.09 -12.02
N ILE A 102 23.60 -28.64 -10.78
CA ILE A 102 22.60 -27.96 -9.97
C ILE A 102 22.99 -26.48 -9.79
N LEU A 103 22.04 -25.59 -10.06
CA LEU A 103 22.09 -24.21 -9.58
C LEU A 103 21.41 -24.16 -8.22
N LEU A 104 22.07 -23.54 -7.23
CA LEU A 104 21.56 -23.34 -5.89
C LEU A 104 21.73 -21.89 -5.48
N GLY A 105 20.63 -21.23 -5.10
CA GLY A 105 20.65 -19.89 -4.53
C GLY A 105 19.94 -19.84 -3.19
N THR A 106 20.24 -18.80 -2.41
CA THR A 106 19.70 -18.61 -1.07
C THR A 106 19.39 -17.14 -0.80
N TYR A 107 18.48 -16.88 0.12
CA TYR A 107 18.17 -15.54 0.62
C TYR A 107 18.74 -15.39 2.03
N GLU A 108 19.88 -14.72 2.13
CA GLU A 108 20.63 -14.59 3.37
C GLU A 108 20.05 -13.58 4.36
N GLN A 109 20.31 -13.81 5.64
CA GLN A 109 19.89 -12.90 6.71
C GLN A 109 20.79 -11.65 6.78
N ASP A 110 22.10 -11.77 6.55
CA ASP A 110 23.02 -10.62 6.38
C ASP A 110 22.90 -10.03 4.96
N ASN A 111 21.68 -9.65 4.57
CA ASN A 111 21.42 -9.08 3.25
C ASN A 111 22.01 -7.67 3.09
N ARG A 112 22.39 -7.31 1.86
CA ARG A 112 23.01 -6.02 1.54
C ARG A 112 22.32 -5.33 0.36
N PRO A 113 21.82 -4.11 0.57
CA PRO A 113 21.46 -3.22 -0.53
C PRO A 113 22.68 -2.90 -1.39
N TRP A 114 22.52 -3.01 -2.70
CA TRP A 114 23.48 -2.51 -3.66
C TRP A 114 23.05 -1.14 -4.17
N ALA A 115 24.01 -0.24 -4.36
CA ALA A 115 23.76 1.10 -4.93
C ALA A 115 22.53 1.82 -4.31
N PRO A 116 22.43 1.96 -2.97
CA PRO A 116 21.19 2.38 -2.33
C PRO A 116 20.75 3.80 -2.66
N LYS A 117 21.63 4.62 -3.24
CA LYS A 117 21.33 6.01 -3.65
C LYS A 117 21.35 6.19 -5.17
N GLU A 118 22.36 5.65 -5.83
CA GLU A 118 22.57 5.83 -7.27
C GLU A 118 23.22 4.58 -7.86
N THR A 119 22.59 4.04 -8.89
CA THR A 119 23.09 2.91 -9.67
C THR A 119 24.14 3.40 -10.68
N PRO A 120 25.38 2.85 -10.68
CA PRO A 120 26.38 3.20 -11.68
C PRO A 120 25.91 2.87 -13.10
N TRP A 121 25.99 3.84 -14.01
CA TRP A 121 25.57 3.68 -15.42
C TRP A 121 26.49 2.75 -16.23
N ASP A 122 27.74 2.60 -15.81
CA ASP A 122 28.74 1.73 -16.43
C ASP A 122 28.66 0.26 -15.95
N PHE A 123 27.73 -0.07 -15.05
CA PHE A 123 27.50 -1.45 -14.58
C PHE A 123 26.75 -2.31 -15.63
N VAL A 124 27.43 -2.61 -16.74
CA VAL A 124 26.88 -3.35 -17.88
C VAL A 124 27.61 -4.68 -18.07
N PHE A 125 26.87 -5.79 -18.18
CA PHE A 125 27.41 -7.16 -18.27
C PHE A 125 28.41 -7.54 -17.17
N GLN A 126 28.24 -6.97 -15.98
CA GLN A 126 29.11 -7.18 -14.82
C GLN A 126 28.39 -7.96 -13.71
N LEU A 127 29.18 -8.62 -12.87
CA LEU A 127 28.76 -9.21 -11.61
C LEU A 127 29.49 -8.51 -10.48
N LEU A 128 28.90 -8.55 -9.29
CA LEU A 128 29.53 -8.04 -8.08
C LEU A 128 30.58 -9.03 -7.58
N PRO A 129 31.58 -8.57 -6.81
CA PRO A 129 32.50 -9.46 -6.10
C PRO A 129 31.72 -10.46 -5.25
N HIS A 130 32.21 -11.71 -5.21
CA HIS A 130 31.62 -12.73 -4.37
C HIS A 130 31.95 -12.49 -2.90
N ASP A 131 31.00 -12.78 -2.01
CA ASP A 131 31.18 -12.72 -0.56
C ASP A 131 30.65 -14.03 0.06
N LEU A 132 31.46 -15.09 -0.05
CA LEU A 132 31.09 -16.42 0.41
C LEU A 132 30.95 -16.48 1.92
N ASP A 133 31.78 -15.75 2.66
CA ASP A 133 31.75 -15.71 4.12
C ASP A 133 30.40 -15.19 4.62
N ARG A 134 29.82 -14.20 3.92
CA ARG A 134 28.49 -13.65 4.25
C ARG A 134 27.38 -14.67 4.19
N ILE A 135 27.41 -15.57 3.20
CA ILE A 135 26.33 -16.55 2.95
C ILE A 135 26.70 -17.96 3.42
N ALA A 136 27.85 -18.13 4.08
CA ALA A 136 28.32 -19.42 4.56
C ALA A 136 27.29 -20.14 5.45
N PRO A 137 26.59 -19.48 6.41
CA PRO A 137 25.59 -20.15 7.23
C PRO A 137 24.43 -20.75 6.42
N GLU A 138 23.95 -20.04 5.41
CA GLU A 138 22.90 -20.51 4.53
C GLU A 138 23.39 -21.64 3.60
N LEU A 139 24.63 -21.56 3.10
CA LEU A 139 25.24 -22.63 2.31
C LEU A 139 25.48 -23.90 3.12
N GLU A 140 25.94 -23.80 4.37
CA GLU A 140 26.09 -24.94 5.28
C GLU A 140 24.77 -25.68 5.45
N LYS A 141 23.69 -24.94 5.70
CA LYS A 141 22.33 -25.49 5.78
C LYS A 141 21.88 -26.11 4.45
N ALA A 142 22.19 -25.46 3.33
CA ALA A 142 21.90 -26.00 2.01
C ALA A 142 22.60 -27.34 1.76
N PHE A 143 23.85 -27.47 2.17
CA PHE A 143 24.61 -28.70 2.01
C PHE A 143 24.19 -29.79 2.99
N GLU A 144 23.66 -29.45 4.16
CA GLU A 144 23.00 -30.41 5.05
C GLU A 144 21.73 -30.99 4.40
N HIS A 145 20.89 -30.14 3.81
CA HIS A 145 19.63 -30.55 3.19
C HIS A 145 19.83 -31.21 1.81
N PHE A 146 20.86 -30.81 1.07
CA PHE A 146 21.24 -31.35 -0.24
C PHE A 146 22.69 -31.89 -0.26
N PRO A 147 22.99 -33.01 0.43
CA PRO A 147 24.36 -33.49 0.64
C PRO A 147 25.16 -33.80 -0.63
N LEU A 148 24.49 -34.17 -1.72
CA LEU A 148 25.15 -34.43 -3.00
C LEU A 148 25.63 -33.13 -3.66
N VAL A 149 24.89 -32.04 -3.49
CA VAL A 149 25.29 -30.71 -3.96
C VAL A 149 26.52 -30.23 -3.17
N GLY A 150 26.53 -30.42 -1.85
CA GLY A 150 27.66 -30.05 -0.99
C GLY A 150 28.95 -30.85 -1.22
N LYS A 151 28.88 -31.98 -1.93
CA LYS A 151 30.05 -32.78 -2.33
C LYS A 151 30.56 -32.44 -3.74
N ALA A 152 29.74 -31.80 -4.55
CA ALA A 152 30.11 -31.44 -5.91
C ALA A 152 31.09 -30.25 -5.91
N GLY A 153 31.97 -30.19 -6.92
CA GLY A 153 32.75 -29.00 -7.16
C GLY A 153 31.84 -27.81 -7.52
N ILE A 154 32.29 -26.58 -7.26
CA ILE A 154 31.58 -25.37 -7.68
C ILE A 154 32.19 -24.89 -9.00
N GLN A 155 31.39 -24.92 -10.08
CA GLN A 155 31.81 -24.45 -11.39
C GLN A 155 31.77 -22.92 -11.48
N LYS A 156 30.72 -22.31 -10.92
CA LYS A 156 30.51 -20.87 -11.01
C LYS A 156 29.82 -20.35 -9.77
N PHE A 157 30.22 -19.15 -9.36
CA PHE A 157 29.53 -18.37 -8.36
C PHE A 157 29.07 -17.05 -8.96
N VAL A 158 27.89 -16.58 -8.56
CA VAL A 158 27.29 -15.34 -9.05
C VAL A 158 26.82 -14.51 -7.87
N ASN A 159 27.31 -13.28 -7.78
CA ASN A 159 26.69 -12.20 -7.02
C ASN A 159 26.13 -11.18 -8.01
N GLY A 160 24.81 -11.12 -8.13
CA GLY A 160 24.12 -10.25 -9.08
C GLY A 160 23.12 -9.34 -8.36
N PRO A 161 23.08 -8.03 -8.68
CA PRO A 161 22.05 -7.18 -8.15
C PRO A 161 20.75 -7.36 -8.94
N PHE A 162 19.62 -7.27 -8.26
CA PHE A 162 18.31 -7.07 -8.90
C PHE A 162 17.38 -6.27 -8.00
N THR A 163 16.30 -5.76 -8.58
CA THR A 163 15.44 -4.76 -7.94
C THR A 163 14.25 -5.35 -7.20
N PHE A 164 13.92 -4.70 -6.09
CA PHE A 164 12.78 -4.95 -5.24
C PHE A 164 12.03 -3.65 -4.98
N SER A 165 10.73 -3.76 -4.79
CA SER A 165 9.91 -2.75 -4.13
C SER A 165 9.77 -3.09 -2.63
N PRO A 166 9.26 -2.19 -1.78
CA PRO A 166 9.12 -2.42 -0.34
C PRO A 166 8.36 -3.71 0.05
N ASP A 167 7.40 -4.15 -0.76
CA ASP A 167 6.62 -5.37 -0.56
C ASP A 167 7.06 -6.56 -1.42
N GLY A 168 8.09 -6.37 -2.25
CA GLY A 168 8.62 -7.39 -3.16
C GLY A 168 7.79 -7.62 -4.43
N ASN A 169 6.66 -6.92 -4.60
CA ASN A 169 5.84 -7.01 -5.80
C ASN A 169 6.31 -6.05 -6.90
N PRO A 170 6.01 -6.33 -8.18
CA PRO A 170 6.24 -5.39 -9.27
C PRO A 170 5.66 -3.98 -9.01
N LEU A 171 6.24 -2.99 -9.68
CA LEU A 171 5.78 -1.61 -9.69
C LEU A 171 5.37 -1.24 -11.12
N ILE A 172 4.08 -1.35 -11.40
CA ILE A 172 3.53 -1.21 -12.75
C ILE A 172 2.38 -0.21 -12.80
N GLY A 173 2.18 0.42 -13.96
CA GLY A 173 1.01 1.27 -14.22
C GLY A 173 1.33 2.77 -14.34
N PRO A 174 0.28 3.61 -14.49
CA PRO A 174 0.41 5.02 -14.80
C PRO A 174 0.73 5.87 -13.57
N ILE A 175 1.48 6.95 -13.77
CA ILE A 175 1.85 7.90 -12.69
C ILE A 175 0.77 8.98 -12.51
N LYS A 176 0.41 9.24 -11.24
CA LYS A 176 -0.52 10.31 -10.85
C LYS A 176 -0.02 11.66 -11.37
N GLY A 177 -0.87 12.35 -12.14
CA GLY A 177 -0.59 13.70 -12.64
C GLY A 177 0.36 13.79 -13.84
N MET A 178 0.88 12.66 -14.35
CA MET A 178 1.83 12.64 -15.46
C MET A 178 1.26 11.83 -16.63
N ARG A 179 0.46 12.50 -17.48
CA ARG A 179 -0.17 11.89 -18.65
C ARG A 179 0.86 11.13 -19.49
N GLY A 180 0.60 9.85 -19.75
CA GLY A 180 1.42 9.01 -20.61
C GLY A 180 2.73 8.50 -20.00
N MET A 181 3.03 8.79 -18.73
CA MET A 181 4.16 8.17 -18.03
C MET A 181 3.74 6.87 -17.33
N TRP A 182 4.44 5.78 -17.63
CA TRP A 182 4.14 4.44 -17.13
C TRP A 182 5.37 3.79 -16.50
N MET A 183 5.13 2.85 -15.59
CA MET A 183 6.17 2.06 -14.92
C MET A 183 6.02 0.57 -15.25
N ALA A 184 7.16 -0.11 -15.34
CA ALA A 184 7.27 -1.56 -15.42
C ALA A 184 8.55 -2.01 -14.66
N ASN A 185 8.59 -1.74 -13.36
CA ASN A 185 9.81 -1.82 -12.54
C ASN A 185 9.69 -2.85 -11.41
N ALA A 186 10.80 -3.10 -10.72
CA ALA A 186 10.89 -4.04 -9.59
C ALA A 186 10.30 -5.43 -9.88
N VAL A 187 10.43 -5.90 -11.12
CA VAL A 187 9.98 -7.24 -11.51
C VAL A 187 11.03 -8.26 -11.08
N MET A 188 10.98 -8.59 -9.80
CA MET A 188 11.96 -9.43 -9.10
C MET A 188 12.18 -10.78 -9.82
N ALA A 189 11.12 -11.52 -10.13
CA ALA A 189 11.20 -12.77 -10.88
C ALA A 189 10.97 -12.51 -12.38
N GLY A 190 11.74 -11.58 -12.95
CA GLY A 190 11.55 -11.05 -14.30
C GLY A 190 11.37 -12.10 -15.41
N LEU A 191 12.09 -13.22 -15.34
CA LEU A 191 11.97 -14.30 -16.32
C LEU A 191 10.60 -15.02 -16.26
N SER A 192 10.02 -15.20 -15.07
CA SER A 192 8.73 -15.88 -14.92
C SER A 192 7.54 -14.92 -14.93
N GLN A 193 7.73 -13.69 -14.46
CA GLN A 193 6.67 -12.68 -14.33
C GLN A 193 6.60 -11.71 -15.51
N GLY A 194 7.68 -11.53 -16.28
CA GLY A 194 7.80 -10.48 -17.30
C GLY A 194 6.73 -10.56 -18.38
N GLY A 195 6.36 -11.76 -18.83
CA GLY A 195 5.28 -11.94 -19.81
C GLY A 195 3.92 -11.48 -19.27
N GLY A 196 3.61 -11.79 -18.00
CA GLY A 196 2.37 -11.36 -17.34
C GLY A 196 2.34 -9.86 -17.10
N VAL A 197 3.44 -9.28 -16.59
CA VAL A 197 3.58 -7.83 -16.40
C VAL A 197 3.42 -7.07 -17.71
N GLY A 198 4.07 -7.54 -18.79
CA GLY A 198 3.95 -6.95 -20.12
C GLY A 198 2.52 -6.99 -20.64
N LEU A 199 1.81 -8.12 -20.47
CA LEU A 199 0.41 -8.25 -20.87
C LEU A 199 -0.51 -7.30 -20.10
N SER A 200 -0.38 -7.25 -18.77
CA SER A 200 -1.18 -6.35 -17.92
C SER A 200 -0.98 -4.89 -18.30
N LEU A 201 0.27 -4.46 -18.50
CA LEU A 201 0.56 -3.07 -18.86
C LEU A 201 0.07 -2.73 -20.27
N ALA A 202 0.27 -3.63 -21.25
CA ALA A 202 -0.22 -3.44 -22.61
C ALA A 202 -1.75 -3.30 -22.65
N ASN A 203 -2.48 -4.16 -21.94
CA ASN A 203 -3.93 -4.05 -21.81
C ASN A 203 -4.33 -2.70 -21.22
N TRP A 204 -3.66 -2.29 -20.13
CA TRP A 204 -3.98 -1.03 -19.46
C TRP A 204 -3.77 0.18 -20.37
N MET A 205 -2.65 0.22 -21.10
CA MET A 205 -2.34 1.30 -22.03
C MET A 205 -3.35 1.39 -23.20
N VAL A 206 -3.81 0.24 -23.72
CA VAL A 206 -4.70 0.19 -24.89
C VAL A 206 -6.17 0.37 -24.52
N HIS A 207 -6.60 -0.21 -23.40
CA HIS A 207 -8.02 -0.32 -23.05
C HIS A 207 -8.42 0.54 -21.84
N GLY A 208 -7.45 1.15 -21.15
CA GLY A 208 -7.69 1.87 -19.90
C GLY A 208 -7.87 0.96 -18.68
N ASP A 209 -7.77 -0.37 -18.85
CA ASP A 209 -7.97 -1.38 -17.81
C ASP A 209 -6.97 -2.54 -18.02
N PRO A 210 -6.28 -3.04 -16.98
CA PRO A 210 -5.29 -4.11 -17.09
C PRO A 210 -5.86 -5.49 -17.42
N GLY A 211 -7.19 -5.66 -17.36
CA GLY A 211 -7.93 -6.89 -17.64
C GLY A 211 -8.09 -7.82 -16.43
N ALA A 212 -7.45 -7.50 -15.31
CA ALA A 212 -7.54 -8.22 -14.04
C ALA A 212 -7.25 -7.27 -12.88
N ASP A 213 -7.67 -7.61 -11.66
CA ASP A 213 -7.25 -6.86 -10.47
C ASP A 213 -5.75 -7.10 -10.22
N ILE A 214 -4.98 -6.02 -10.40
CA ILE A 214 -3.52 -5.99 -10.22
C ILE A 214 -3.12 -4.99 -9.13
N TRP A 215 -4.01 -4.65 -8.19
CA TRP A 215 -3.74 -3.67 -7.14
C TRP A 215 -2.39 -3.87 -6.44
N GLY A 216 -2.05 -5.12 -6.13
CA GLY A 216 -0.76 -5.48 -5.49
C GLY A 216 0.49 -5.15 -6.32
N MET A 217 0.33 -4.82 -7.61
CA MET A 217 1.43 -4.41 -8.51
C MET A 217 1.35 -2.92 -8.91
N ASP A 218 0.24 -2.24 -8.67
CA ASP A 218 0.06 -0.83 -9.06
C ASP A 218 1.05 0.08 -8.31
N VAL A 219 1.71 0.97 -9.03
CA VAL A 219 2.57 2.02 -8.47
C VAL A 219 1.82 2.94 -7.49
N ALA A 220 0.51 3.10 -7.65
CA ALA A 220 -0.32 3.94 -6.79
C ALA A 220 -0.57 3.38 -5.38
N ARG A 221 -0.07 2.18 -5.05
CA ARG A 221 -0.12 1.64 -3.68
C ARG A 221 0.89 2.29 -2.73
N TYR A 222 1.83 3.06 -3.26
CA TYR A 222 2.78 3.85 -2.50
C TYR A 222 2.50 5.35 -2.65
N GLY A 223 2.72 6.09 -1.57
CA GLY A 223 2.71 7.55 -1.55
C GLY A 223 4.06 8.12 -1.13
N ASP A 224 4.11 9.42 -0.89
CA ASP A 224 5.37 10.15 -0.64
C ASP A 224 6.09 9.72 0.64
N TYR A 225 5.40 9.02 1.55
CA TYR A 225 6.03 8.40 2.73
C TYR A 225 7.08 7.33 2.37
N ALA A 226 6.97 6.72 1.18
CA ALA A 226 7.83 5.64 0.70
C ALA A 226 9.18 6.14 0.18
N THR A 227 9.86 6.96 0.99
CA THR A 227 11.19 7.50 0.71
C THR A 227 12.24 6.40 0.50
N LEU A 228 13.44 6.76 0.03
CA LEU A 228 14.57 5.82 -0.08
C LEU A 228 14.91 5.13 1.26
N ALA A 229 14.81 5.83 2.38
CA ALA A 229 15.08 5.25 3.70
C ALA A 229 14.02 4.21 4.09
N TYR A 230 12.73 4.52 3.87
CA TYR A 230 11.63 3.58 4.05
C TYR A 230 11.80 2.36 3.14
N THR A 231 12.05 2.60 1.86
CA THR A 231 12.25 1.56 0.84
C THR A 231 13.39 0.64 1.24
N ASN A 232 14.52 1.19 1.71
CA ASN A 232 15.66 0.40 2.16
C ASN A 232 15.31 -0.53 3.33
N ALA A 233 14.70 0.00 4.39
CA ALA A 233 14.30 -0.80 5.53
C ALA A 233 13.32 -1.93 5.15
N LYS A 234 12.30 -1.63 4.33
CA LYS A 234 11.28 -2.60 3.92
C LYS A 234 11.79 -3.65 2.94
N VAL A 235 12.61 -3.26 1.95
CA VAL A 235 13.19 -4.21 1.00
C VAL A 235 14.10 -5.22 1.70
N ARG A 236 14.89 -4.79 2.69
CA ARG A 236 15.73 -5.71 3.48
C ARG A 236 14.90 -6.70 4.29
N GLU A 237 13.81 -6.23 4.90
CA GLU A 237 12.85 -7.10 5.61
C GLU A 237 12.16 -8.08 4.65
N ASN A 238 11.76 -7.63 3.45
CA ASN A 238 11.16 -8.51 2.46
C ASN A 238 12.14 -9.56 1.91
N TYR A 239 13.36 -9.15 1.58
CA TYR A 239 14.42 -10.02 1.07
C TYR A 239 14.73 -11.16 2.06
N SER A 240 14.98 -10.82 3.33
CA SER A 240 15.27 -11.79 4.40
C SER A 240 14.10 -12.72 4.74
N ARG A 241 12.91 -12.43 4.20
CA ARG A 241 11.69 -13.20 4.44
C ARG A 241 11.15 -13.88 3.19
N ARG A 242 11.92 -13.93 2.10
CA ARG A 242 11.43 -14.31 0.77
C ARG A 242 10.72 -15.67 0.73
N PHE A 243 11.21 -16.63 1.51
CA PHE A 243 10.64 -17.97 1.63
C PHE A 243 10.07 -18.25 3.02
N ARG A 244 9.83 -17.22 3.83
CA ARG A 244 9.10 -17.38 5.09
C ARG A 244 7.62 -17.62 4.79
N ILE A 245 7.01 -18.46 5.61
CA ILE A 245 5.57 -18.63 5.62
C ILE A 245 4.98 -17.38 6.27
N THR A 246 4.32 -16.54 5.48
CA THR A 246 3.56 -15.39 5.99
C THR A 246 2.29 -15.89 6.66
N PHE A 247 2.03 -15.41 7.88
CA PHE A 247 0.79 -15.73 8.59
C PHE A 247 -0.29 -14.68 8.29
N PRO A 248 -1.58 -15.06 8.31
CA PRO A 248 -2.65 -14.09 8.33
C PRO A 248 -2.45 -13.10 9.48
N ASN A 249 -2.76 -11.83 9.23
CA ASN A 249 -2.64 -10.74 10.20
C ASN A 249 -1.22 -10.45 10.71
N GLU A 250 -0.18 -10.99 10.06
CA GLU A 250 1.19 -10.67 10.42
C GLU A 250 1.54 -9.23 10.07
N GLU A 251 1.97 -8.48 11.08
CA GLU A 251 2.47 -7.12 10.94
C GLU A 251 3.99 -7.13 10.90
N LEU A 252 4.53 -6.59 9.82
CA LEU A 252 5.97 -6.42 9.65
C LEU A 252 6.43 -5.10 10.31
N THR A 253 7.64 -5.09 10.87
CA THR A 253 8.07 -4.06 11.83
C THR A 253 9.09 -3.08 11.26
N ALA A 254 9.78 -3.43 10.18
CA ALA A 254 10.76 -2.54 9.59
C ALA A 254 10.09 -1.23 9.12
N ALA A 255 10.81 -0.13 9.30
CA ALA A 255 10.35 1.24 9.02
C ALA A 255 9.16 1.73 9.86
N ARG A 256 8.88 1.10 11.02
CA ARG A 256 7.80 1.53 11.93
C ARG A 256 8.30 1.88 13.34
N PRO A 257 7.64 2.84 14.03
CA PRO A 257 6.61 3.74 13.50
C PRO A 257 7.22 4.83 12.60
N LEU A 258 6.52 5.18 11.51
CA LEU A 258 6.92 6.27 10.60
C LEU A 258 5.91 7.42 10.59
N HIS A 259 4.66 7.13 10.24
CA HIS A 259 3.61 8.13 10.08
C HIS A 259 2.54 7.89 11.16
N THR A 260 2.33 8.88 12.04
CA THR A 260 1.47 8.77 13.22
C THR A 260 0.53 9.96 13.34
N THR A 261 -0.61 9.77 13.99
CA THR A 261 -1.55 10.85 14.29
C THR A 261 -1.27 11.51 15.64
N PRO A 262 -1.83 12.71 15.91
CA PRO A 262 -1.69 13.41 17.19
C PRO A 262 -2.08 12.63 18.47
N ILE A 263 -2.79 11.51 18.35
CA ILE A 263 -3.24 10.67 19.48
C ILE A 263 -2.51 9.33 19.57
N TYR A 264 -1.47 9.09 18.76
CA TYR A 264 -0.73 7.82 18.76
C TYR A 264 -0.25 7.39 20.16
N ASP A 265 0.29 8.33 20.96
CA ASP A 265 0.70 8.08 22.34
C ASP A 265 -0.46 7.72 23.27
N ARG A 266 -1.65 8.30 23.06
CA ARG A 266 -2.88 7.94 23.80
C ARG A 266 -3.30 6.51 23.50
N LEU A 267 -3.28 6.13 22.23
CA LEU A 267 -3.62 4.77 21.81
C LEU A 267 -2.64 3.75 22.41
N LEU A 268 -1.34 4.04 22.41
CA LEU A 268 -0.33 3.22 23.09
C LEU A 268 -0.55 3.14 24.60
N ALA A 269 -0.96 4.22 25.26
CA ALA A 269 -1.28 4.21 26.69
C ALA A 269 -2.49 3.30 27.03
N HIS A 270 -3.36 3.05 26.05
CA HIS A 270 -4.43 2.05 26.12
C HIS A 270 -4.01 0.66 25.64
N ASN A 271 -2.70 0.42 25.49
CA ASN A 271 -2.10 -0.85 25.12
C ASN A 271 -2.52 -1.33 23.71
N ALA A 272 -2.60 -0.41 22.75
CA ALA A 272 -2.92 -0.72 21.37
C ALA A 272 -1.87 -1.64 20.71
N VAL A 273 -2.35 -2.69 20.03
CA VAL A 273 -1.58 -3.45 19.07
C VAL A 273 -1.64 -2.73 17.73
N MET A 274 -0.55 -2.09 17.33
CA MET A 274 -0.51 -1.21 16.15
C MET A 274 -0.21 -1.98 14.86
N GLY A 275 -0.95 -1.64 13.80
CA GLY A 275 -0.65 -2.01 12.41
C GLY A 275 -0.31 -0.78 11.58
N ALA A 276 0.10 -0.98 10.33
CA ALA A 276 0.30 0.12 9.39
C ALA A 276 -0.40 -0.11 8.06
N GLY A 277 -1.12 0.90 7.59
CA GLY A 277 -1.79 0.93 6.29
C GLY A 277 -1.38 2.18 5.53
N PHE A 278 -0.88 2.01 4.29
CA PHE A 278 -0.37 3.12 3.47
C PHE A 278 0.61 4.03 4.26
N GLY A 279 1.51 3.42 5.04
CA GLY A 279 2.49 4.10 5.88
C GLY A 279 1.97 4.61 7.23
N LEU A 280 0.64 4.77 7.43
CA LEU A 280 0.04 5.30 8.65
C LEU A 280 -0.17 4.21 9.72
N GLU A 281 0.35 4.47 10.91
CA GLU A 281 0.07 3.69 12.12
C GLU A 281 -1.39 3.81 12.55
N HIS A 282 -2.05 2.68 12.82
CA HIS A 282 -3.41 2.64 13.35
C HIS A 282 -3.61 1.43 14.28
N PRO A 283 -4.50 1.53 15.28
CA PRO A 283 -4.73 0.43 16.22
C PRO A 283 -5.52 -0.69 15.55
N LEU A 284 -4.96 -1.90 15.53
CA LEU A 284 -5.66 -3.09 15.06
C LEU A 284 -6.68 -3.57 16.10
N TRP A 285 -6.29 -3.54 17.37
CA TRP A 285 -7.07 -3.88 18.57
C TRP A 285 -6.30 -3.41 19.82
N PHE A 286 -6.92 -3.48 21.00
CA PHE A 286 -6.35 -3.01 22.27
C PHE A 286 -6.13 -4.18 23.23
N GLN A 287 -4.87 -4.48 23.55
CA GLN A 287 -4.53 -5.58 24.44
C GLN A 287 -4.87 -5.26 25.90
N LYS A 288 -5.16 -6.30 26.70
CA LYS A 288 -5.40 -6.16 28.15
C LYS A 288 -4.21 -5.50 28.85
N PRO A 289 -4.44 -4.56 29.79
CA PRO A 289 -3.38 -3.88 30.51
C PRO A 289 -2.38 -4.86 31.16
N GLY A 290 -1.09 -4.56 31.04
CA GLY A 290 -0.01 -5.37 31.61
C GLY A 290 0.46 -6.54 30.74
N LEU A 291 -0.20 -6.84 29.62
CA LEU A 291 0.28 -7.79 28.61
C LEU A 291 1.00 -7.05 27.47
N GLU A 292 1.95 -7.73 26.84
CA GLU A 292 2.68 -7.20 25.68
C GLU A 292 1.69 -6.94 24.51
N PRO A 293 1.68 -5.73 23.91
CA PRO A 293 0.76 -5.36 22.83
C PRO A 293 1.20 -5.96 21.49
N LYS A 294 1.07 -7.29 21.38
CA LYS A 294 1.38 -8.03 20.17
C LYS A 294 0.30 -9.07 19.86
N GLU A 295 0.28 -9.45 18.59
CA GLU A 295 -0.48 -10.61 18.15
C GLU A 295 0.40 -11.85 18.06
N ASP A 296 -0.08 -12.95 18.63
CA ASP A 296 0.48 -14.27 18.39
C ASP A 296 -0.11 -14.80 17.06
N VAL A 297 0.56 -14.50 15.96
CA VAL A 297 0.10 -14.85 14.60
C VAL A 297 -0.06 -16.36 14.43
N THR A 298 -1.14 -16.77 13.78
CA THR A 298 -1.50 -18.18 13.59
C THR A 298 -2.48 -18.32 12.43
N PHE A 299 -2.59 -19.52 11.86
CA PHE A 299 -3.65 -19.85 10.90
C PHE A 299 -5.02 -20.07 11.56
N TYR A 300 -5.07 -20.08 12.90
CA TYR A 300 -6.29 -20.25 13.69
C TYR A 300 -6.69 -18.92 14.36
N ARG A 301 -7.53 -19.00 15.39
CA ARG A 301 -7.83 -17.84 16.25
C ARG A 301 -6.59 -17.49 17.07
N SER A 302 -6.11 -16.26 16.94
CA SER A 302 -5.00 -15.72 17.73
C SER A 302 -5.47 -15.25 19.11
N ASN A 303 -4.51 -14.78 19.92
CA ASN A 303 -4.75 -14.12 21.21
C ASN A 303 -5.66 -12.88 21.11
N ALA A 304 -5.87 -12.33 19.92
CA ALA A 304 -6.77 -11.19 19.69
C ALA A 304 -8.26 -11.56 19.72
N PHE A 305 -8.62 -12.84 19.55
CA PHE A 305 -10.01 -13.24 19.25
C PHE A 305 -11.04 -12.77 20.30
N ASP A 306 -10.80 -13.07 21.57
CA ASP A 306 -11.73 -12.70 22.65
C ASP A 306 -11.79 -11.18 22.86
N THR A 307 -10.63 -10.51 22.74
CA THR A 307 -10.51 -9.07 22.93
C THR A 307 -11.23 -8.29 21.83
N VAL A 308 -11.03 -8.68 20.57
CA VAL A 308 -11.78 -8.12 19.42
C VAL A 308 -13.28 -8.40 19.54
N GLY A 309 -13.65 -9.56 20.08
CA GLY A 309 -15.05 -9.87 20.41
C GLY A 309 -15.62 -8.91 21.46
N GLU A 310 -14.87 -8.58 22.50
CA GLU A 310 -15.29 -7.61 23.54
C GLU A 310 -15.32 -6.17 23.02
N GLU A 311 -14.39 -5.78 22.15
CA GLU A 311 -14.43 -4.47 21.47
C GLU A 311 -15.72 -4.36 20.63
N SER A 312 -16.05 -5.40 19.86
CA SER A 312 -17.29 -5.46 19.08
C SER A 312 -18.52 -5.39 19.98
N ARG A 313 -18.52 -6.13 21.10
CA ARG A 313 -19.59 -6.09 22.10
C ARG A 313 -19.75 -4.70 22.72
N THR A 314 -18.64 -4.04 23.03
CA THR A 314 -18.62 -2.67 23.57
C THR A 314 -19.35 -1.71 22.64
N VAL A 315 -19.11 -1.79 21.33
CA VAL A 315 -19.82 -0.95 20.36
C VAL A 315 -21.30 -1.33 20.26
N ARG A 316 -21.63 -2.62 20.19
CA ARG A 316 -23.01 -3.10 20.02
C ARG A 316 -23.90 -2.83 21.24
N GLU A 317 -23.36 -2.95 22.45
CA GLU A 317 -24.11 -2.90 23.71
C GLU A 317 -23.96 -1.56 24.46
N ARG A 318 -22.88 -0.79 24.21
CA ARG A 318 -22.53 0.42 24.97
C ARG A 318 -22.17 1.61 24.07
N VAL A 319 -20.90 2.00 24.04
CA VAL A 319 -20.34 3.03 23.17
C VAL A 319 -18.84 2.76 22.97
N GLY A 320 -18.43 2.72 21.71
CA GLY A 320 -17.05 2.60 21.27
C GLY A 320 -16.49 3.93 20.77
N LEU A 321 -15.21 4.17 21.03
CA LEU A 321 -14.41 5.24 20.43
C LEU A 321 -13.27 4.63 19.60
N SER A 322 -13.10 5.08 18.36
CA SER A 322 -11.98 4.68 17.49
C SER A 322 -11.41 5.90 16.80
N GLU A 323 -10.16 5.79 16.37
CA GLU A 323 -9.62 6.69 15.36
C GLU A 323 -10.27 6.41 13.99
N ALA A 324 -10.45 7.47 13.19
CA ALA A 324 -10.94 7.42 11.81
C ALA A 324 -10.00 8.17 10.84
N SER A 325 -8.75 8.43 11.24
CA SER A 325 -7.78 9.13 10.40
C SER A 325 -7.32 8.30 9.19
N ASN A 326 -7.53 6.98 9.21
CA ASN A 326 -7.12 6.00 8.19
C ASN A 326 -8.12 5.87 7.02
N PHE A 327 -8.74 6.98 6.61
CA PHE A 327 -9.46 7.11 5.33
C PHE A 327 -8.66 8.01 4.38
N ALA A 328 -8.77 7.80 3.07
CA ALA A 328 -8.33 8.81 2.12
C ALA A 328 -9.37 9.93 2.11
N LYS A 329 -8.93 11.19 2.17
CA LYS A 329 -9.81 12.35 2.30
C LYS A 329 -9.45 13.40 1.26
N TYR A 330 -10.46 13.94 0.60
CA TYR A 330 -10.30 14.92 -0.46
C TYR A 330 -11.27 16.08 -0.28
N LYS A 331 -10.86 17.27 -0.72
CA LYS A 331 -11.75 18.42 -0.86
C LYS A 331 -11.88 18.79 -2.32
N VAL A 332 -13.11 19.05 -2.76
CA VAL A 332 -13.41 19.56 -4.10
C VAL A 332 -14.19 20.85 -3.97
N SER A 333 -13.72 21.91 -4.63
CA SER A 333 -14.38 23.21 -4.63
C SER A 333 -14.33 23.89 -6.00
N GLY A 334 -15.21 24.87 -6.21
CA GLY A 334 -15.14 25.78 -7.36
C GLY A 334 -16.25 25.56 -8.40
N PRO A 335 -16.55 26.59 -9.21
CA PRO A 335 -17.66 26.55 -10.16
C PRO A 335 -17.64 25.31 -11.07
N GLY A 336 -18.74 24.56 -11.08
CA GLY A 336 -18.89 23.36 -11.91
C GLY A 336 -18.43 22.07 -11.26
N ALA A 337 -17.93 22.11 -10.02
CA ALA A 337 -17.57 20.91 -9.25
C ALA A 337 -18.74 19.91 -9.13
N ALA A 338 -19.96 20.39 -8.87
CA ALA A 338 -21.13 19.49 -8.80
C ALA A 338 -21.39 18.77 -10.12
N THR A 339 -21.33 19.48 -11.25
CA THR A 339 -21.54 18.87 -12.58
C THR A 339 -20.45 17.84 -12.90
N TRP A 340 -19.19 18.18 -12.60
CA TRP A 340 -18.05 17.29 -12.80
C TRP A 340 -18.17 16.01 -11.97
N LEU A 341 -18.38 16.13 -10.65
CA LEU A 341 -18.54 14.97 -9.77
C LEU A 341 -19.75 14.11 -10.14
N GLN A 342 -20.87 14.73 -10.52
CA GLN A 342 -22.05 13.98 -10.96
C GLN A 342 -21.79 13.14 -12.22
N GLY A 343 -20.83 13.53 -13.07
CA GLY A 343 -20.41 12.77 -14.24
C GLY A 343 -19.49 11.58 -13.94
N LEU A 344 -18.86 11.54 -12.76
CA LEU A 344 -17.93 10.46 -12.36
C LEU A 344 -18.60 9.40 -11.48
N PHE A 345 -19.70 9.77 -10.83
CA PHE A 345 -20.34 8.95 -9.79
C PHE A 345 -21.64 8.29 -10.27
N THR A 346 -21.92 7.11 -9.71
CA THR A 346 -23.11 6.31 -10.05
C THR A 346 -24.37 6.72 -9.30
N ASN A 347 -24.24 7.50 -8.23
CA ASN A 347 -25.37 8.01 -7.45
C ASN A 347 -25.57 9.51 -7.64
N SER A 348 -26.76 9.99 -7.30
CA SER A 348 -27.05 11.41 -7.16
C SER A 348 -26.15 12.05 -6.10
N LEU A 349 -25.67 13.27 -6.37
CA LEU A 349 -24.96 14.06 -5.36
C LEU A 349 -25.89 14.40 -4.18
N PRO A 350 -25.34 14.46 -2.96
CA PRO A 350 -26.12 14.82 -1.79
C PRO A 350 -26.59 16.28 -1.85
N LYS A 351 -27.64 16.58 -1.08
CA LYS A 351 -28.02 17.96 -0.75
C LYS A 351 -26.96 18.58 0.17
N VAL A 352 -26.88 19.91 0.20
CA VAL A 352 -26.01 20.63 1.15
C VAL A 352 -26.34 20.19 2.59
N GLY A 353 -25.29 19.92 3.36
CA GLY A 353 -25.38 19.44 4.73
C GLY A 353 -25.65 17.93 4.86
N ARG A 354 -25.51 17.16 3.76
CA ARG A 354 -25.77 15.72 3.71
C ARG A 354 -24.62 14.97 3.06
N THR A 355 -24.60 13.66 3.31
CA THR A 355 -23.70 12.69 2.71
C THR A 355 -24.48 11.67 1.89
N ASN A 356 -23.93 11.23 0.76
CA ASN A 356 -24.40 10.05 0.02
C ASN A 356 -23.22 9.09 -0.19
N LEU A 357 -23.51 7.80 -0.31
CA LEU A 357 -22.55 6.79 -0.76
C LEU A 357 -22.66 6.62 -2.27
N THR A 358 -21.53 6.51 -2.95
CA THR A 358 -21.49 6.28 -4.40
C THR A 358 -20.26 5.47 -4.80
N ALA A 359 -20.37 4.78 -5.92
CA ALA A 359 -19.22 4.24 -6.63
C ALA A 359 -18.77 5.21 -7.72
N MET A 360 -17.50 5.10 -8.09
CA MET A 360 -16.87 5.68 -9.26
C MET A 360 -16.48 4.53 -10.17
N LEU A 361 -16.86 4.61 -11.46
CA LEU A 361 -16.64 3.52 -12.40
C LEU A 361 -15.75 3.95 -13.57
N ASN A 362 -15.05 2.98 -14.15
CA ASN A 362 -14.45 3.15 -15.47
C ASN A 362 -15.46 2.93 -16.61
N PRO A 363 -15.12 3.28 -17.86
CA PRO A 363 -16.03 3.12 -19.01
C PRO A 363 -16.53 1.69 -19.24
N GLN A 364 -15.86 0.68 -18.70
CA GLN A 364 -16.26 -0.73 -18.76
C GLN A 364 -17.20 -1.14 -17.61
N GLY A 365 -17.55 -0.21 -16.71
CA GLY A 365 -18.44 -0.44 -15.58
C GLY A 365 -17.77 -1.14 -14.39
N ARG A 366 -16.43 -1.17 -14.33
CA ARG A 366 -15.68 -1.67 -13.17
C ARG A 366 -15.52 -0.58 -12.12
N ILE A 367 -15.39 -0.97 -10.86
CA ILE A 367 -15.26 -0.04 -9.73
C ILE A 367 -13.82 0.47 -9.67
N GLU A 368 -13.66 1.79 -9.75
CA GLU A 368 -12.40 2.51 -9.53
C GLU A 368 -12.29 3.09 -8.11
N GLY A 369 -13.42 3.19 -7.41
CA GLY A 369 -13.46 3.61 -6.01
C GLY A 369 -14.87 3.72 -5.47
N GLU A 370 -14.98 3.67 -4.15
CA GLU A 370 -16.22 3.93 -3.42
C GLU A 370 -16.01 5.10 -2.48
N PHE A 371 -17.01 5.98 -2.41
CA PHE A 371 -16.89 7.25 -1.71
C PHE A 371 -18.11 7.55 -0.85
N SER A 372 -17.84 8.07 0.35
CA SER A 372 -18.78 8.93 1.04
C SER A 372 -18.58 10.36 0.55
N VAL A 373 -19.58 10.90 -0.14
CA VAL A 373 -19.56 12.27 -0.69
C VAL A 373 -20.39 13.14 0.23
N SER A 374 -19.78 14.16 0.84
CA SER A 374 -20.44 15.11 1.74
C SER A 374 -20.41 16.50 1.14
N ARG A 375 -21.57 17.16 1.02
CA ARG A 375 -21.67 18.49 0.40
C ARG A 375 -21.85 19.58 1.45
N ILE A 376 -20.97 20.57 1.44
CA ILE A 376 -20.93 21.65 2.44
C ILE A 376 -21.34 23.02 1.88
N GLY A 377 -21.35 23.16 0.56
CA GLY A 377 -21.79 24.35 -0.17
C GLY A 377 -22.38 23.94 -1.53
N GLU A 378 -22.77 24.92 -2.35
CA GLU A 378 -23.31 24.61 -3.68
C GLU A 378 -22.30 23.82 -4.53
N ASP A 379 -21.05 24.25 -4.56
CA ASP A 379 -19.97 23.59 -5.30
C ASP A 379 -18.79 23.23 -4.36
N GLU A 380 -19.08 22.81 -3.14
CA GLU A 380 -18.06 22.43 -2.14
C GLU A 380 -18.36 21.07 -1.52
N PHE A 381 -17.37 20.17 -1.58
CA PHE A 381 -17.52 18.77 -1.21
C PHE A 381 -16.30 18.25 -0.44
N PHE A 382 -16.56 17.37 0.51
CA PHE A 382 -15.58 16.41 1.02
C PHE A 382 -15.87 15.03 0.47
N LEU A 383 -14.82 14.32 0.06
CA LEU A 383 -14.89 12.95 -0.42
C LEU A 383 -14.04 12.07 0.51
N PHE A 384 -14.61 10.98 1.00
CA PHE A 384 -13.93 10.01 1.87
C PHE A 384 -13.92 8.65 1.17
N GLY A 385 -12.73 8.04 1.05
CA GLY A 385 -12.54 6.73 0.42
C GLY A 385 -11.48 5.89 1.13
N SER A 386 -11.08 4.79 0.51
CA SER A 386 -10.07 3.87 1.05
C SER A 386 -8.69 4.51 1.15
N GLN A 387 -8.06 4.48 2.33
CA GLN A 387 -6.73 5.07 2.55
C GLN A 387 -5.66 4.52 1.62
N ALA A 388 -5.67 3.22 1.35
CA ALA A 388 -4.69 2.59 0.48
C ALA A 388 -4.69 3.18 -0.95
N ALA A 389 -5.82 3.78 -1.37
CA ALA A 389 -6.01 4.39 -2.67
C ALA A 389 -5.77 5.92 -2.68
N GLU A 390 -5.05 6.47 -1.69
CA GLU A 390 -4.77 7.90 -1.59
C GLU A 390 -3.95 8.48 -2.77
N VAL A 391 -3.27 7.63 -3.54
CA VAL A 391 -2.67 8.01 -4.84
C VAL A 391 -3.51 7.55 -6.03
N HIS A 392 -4.21 6.43 -5.90
CA HIS A 392 -5.05 5.86 -6.96
C HIS A 392 -6.26 6.75 -7.29
N HIS A 393 -7.05 7.18 -6.29
CA HIS A 393 -8.20 8.03 -6.58
C HIS A 393 -7.81 9.38 -7.21
N PRO A 394 -6.82 10.13 -6.68
CA PRO A 394 -6.39 11.37 -7.33
C PRO A 394 -5.87 11.17 -8.75
N ARG A 395 -5.23 10.03 -9.06
CA ARG A 395 -4.84 9.73 -10.45
C ARG A 395 -6.06 9.72 -11.37
N TRP A 396 -7.17 9.14 -10.93
CA TRP A 396 -8.43 9.14 -11.70
C TRP A 396 -9.07 10.53 -11.76
N PHE A 397 -9.20 11.22 -10.63
CA PHE A 397 -9.79 12.56 -10.58
C PHE A 397 -9.03 13.56 -11.46
N LEU A 398 -7.70 13.61 -11.35
CA LEU A 398 -6.87 14.52 -12.15
C LEU A 398 -6.93 14.20 -13.64
N ALA A 399 -7.01 12.91 -14.02
CA ALA A 399 -7.12 12.51 -15.42
C ALA A 399 -8.47 12.92 -16.06
N HIS A 400 -9.52 13.09 -15.25
CA HIS A 400 -10.86 13.47 -15.70
C HIS A 400 -11.24 14.90 -15.32
N LEU A 401 -10.33 15.66 -14.74
CA LEU A 401 -10.57 17.06 -14.41
C LEU A 401 -10.68 17.86 -15.72
N PRO A 402 -11.75 18.65 -15.93
CA PRO A 402 -11.89 19.40 -17.17
C PRO A 402 -10.75 20.41 -17.33
N ALA A 403 -10.15 20.44 -18.53
CA ALA A 403 -9.14 21.41 -18.88
C ALA A 403 -9.70 22.85 -18.72
N ASP A 404 -8.84 23.77 -18.28
CA ASP A 404 -9.17 25.17 -18.04
C ASP A 404 -10.34 25.42 -17.05
N SER A 405 -10.65 24.44 -16.19
CA SER A 405 -11.64 24.60 -15.14
C SER A 405 -11.09 25.39 -13.94
N SER A 406 -12.01 26.01 -13.19
CA SER A 406 -11.72 26.64 -11.89
C SER A 406 -11.98 25.68 -10.71
N ILE A 407 -12.08 24.38 -11.01
CA ILE A 407 -12.30 23.34 -10.00
C ILE A 407 -10.97 23.07 -9.30
N GLU A 408 -10.99 23.19 -7.97
CA GLU A 408 -9.88 22.84 -7.10
C GLU A 408 -10.12 21.43 -6.53
N PHE A 409 -9.12 20.56 -6.67
CA PHE A 409 -9.09 19.23 -6.06
C PHE A 409 -7.89 19.13 -5.13
N GLU A 410 -8.12 18.84 -3.85
CA GLU A 410 -7.11 18.77 -2.81
C GLU A 410 -7.12 17.39 -2.14
N VAL A 411 -5.93 16.81 -1.94
CA VAL A 411 -5.74 15.64 -1.07
C VAL A 411 -5.43 16.12 0.33
N LEU A 412 -6.27 15.78 1.31
CA LEU A 412 -6.15 16.30 2.67
C LEU A 412 -5.16 15.50 3.54
N ALA A 413 -4.95 14.20 3.26
CA ALA A 413 -4.03 13.35 4.04
C ALA A 413 -4.20 13.53 5.57
N LEU A 414 -3.20 14.02 6.32
CA LEU A 414 -3.33 14.32 7.75
C LEU A 414 -3.64 15.79 8.09
N SER A 415 -3.88 16.66 7.11
CA SER A 415 -4.48 17.99 7.36
C SER A 415 -5.93 17.88 7.85
N MET A 416 -6.56 16.72 7.66
CA MET A 416 -7.83 16.37 8.28
C MET A 416 -7.71 14.99 8.93
N VAL A 417 -7.92 14.91 10.23
CA VAL A 417 -7.91 13.67 11.02
C VAL A 417 -9.32 13.37 11.55
N GLY A 418 -9.51 12.14 12.04
CA GLY A 418 -10.84 11.63 12.35
C GLY A 418 -10.94 10.88 13.68
N LEU A 419 -12.10 10.98 14.31
CA LEU A 419 -12.55 10.09 15.39
C LEU A 419 -13.93 9.53 15.06
N THR A 420 -14.23 8.33 15.53
CA THR A 420 -15.55 7.69 15.42
C THR A 420 -16.08 7.38 16.81
N VAL A 421 -17.33 7.77 17.08
CA VAL A 421 -18.07 7.35 18.28
C VAL A 421 -19.29 6.55 17.82
N ALA A 422 -19.37 5.28 18.21
CA ALA A 422 -20.39 4.36 17.72
C ALA A 422 -21.01 3.54 18.86
N GLY A 423 -22.28 3.15 18.72
CA GLY A 423 -23.03 2.38 19.69
C GLY A 423 -24.31 3.06 20.18
N PRO A 424 -25.18 2.35 20.92
CA PRO A 424 -26.46 2.87 21.38
C PRO A 424 -26.34 4.17 22.19
N HIS A 425 -25.25 4.37 22.93
CA HIS A 425 -25.01 5.58 23.73
C HIS A 425 -24.18 6.67 23.01
N ALA A 426 -23.82 6.49 21.74
CA ALA A 426 -22.98 7.46 21.02
C ALA A 426 -23.58 8.88 20.98
N ARG A 427 -24.91 8.99 20.79
CA ARG A 427 -25.60 10.28 20.84
C ARG A 427 -25.58 10.88 22.25
N ASP A 428 -25.82 10.07 23.27
CA ASP A 428 -25.89 10.53 24.66
C ASP A 428 -24.55 11.13 25.10
N VAL A 429 -23.44 10.49 24.69
CA VAL A 429 -22.08 11.01 24.91
C VAL A 429 -21.88 12.34 24.19
N LEU A 430 -22.08 12.40 22.87
CA LEU A 430 -21.77 13.61 22.10
C LEU A 430 -22.71 14.77 22.39
N GLN A 431 -23.98 14.52 22.74
CA GLN A 431 -24.95 15.58 23.04
C GLN A 431 -24.56 16.39 24.27
N GLN A 432 -23.83 15.81 25.23
CA GLN A 432 -23.32 16.55 26.39
C GLN A 432 -22.22 17.55 26.01
N LEU A 433 -21.62 17.38 24.84
CA LEU A 433 -20.47 18.14 24.38
C LEU A 433 -20.86 19.23 23.38
N THR A 434 -22.13 19.40 23.05
CA THR A 434 -22.57 20.39 22.07
C THR A 434 -23.98 20.90 22.35
N ASP A 435 -24.19 22.18 22.05
CA ASP A 435 -25.52 22.80 22.06
C ASP A 435 -26.33 22.46 20.80
N THR A 436 -25.69 21.89 19.77
CA THR A 436 -26.40 21.44 18.56
C THR A 436 -27.23 20.19 18.90
N SER A 437 -28.53 20.22 18.60
CA SER A 437 -29.38 19.04 18.78
C SER A 437 -28.94 17.90 17.84
N LEU A 438 -28.59 16.76 18.43
CA LEU A 438 -28.27 15.51 17.75
C LEU A 438 -29.46 14.54 17.72
N ALA A 439 -30.65 15.00 18.12
CA ALA A 439 -31.89 14.26 17.98
C ALA A 439 -32.15 13.91 16.50
N SER A 440 -32.81 12.77 16.25
CA SER A 440 -32.91 12.25 14.88
C SER A 440 -33.60 13.16 13.88
N ASN A 441 -34.51 14.02 14.32
CA ASN A 441 -35.20 14.97 13.45
C ASN A 441 -34.29 16.15 13.05
N ASP A 442 -33.40 16.57 13.96
CA ASP A 442 -32.54 17.74 13.76
C ASP A 442 -31.24 17.36 13.06
N PHE A 443 -30.72 16.18 13.40
CA PHE A 443 -29.49 15.59 12.86
C PHE A 443 -29.78 14.17 12.31
N PRO A 444 -30.46 14.05 11.16
CA PRO A 444 -30.84 12.75 10.58
C PRO A 444 -29.63 11.93 10.13
N PHE A 445 -29.84 10.63 9.88
CA PHE A 445 -28.82 9.76 9.30
C PHE A 445 -28.24 10.36 8.00
N MET A 446 -26.92 10.28 7.81
CA MET A 446 -26.17 10.92 6.72
C MET A 446 -26.29 12.46 6.69
N ALA A 447 -26.52 13.09 7.83
CA ALA A 447 -26.26 14.53 7.99
C ALA A 447 -24.75 14.76 8.14
N PHE A 448 -24.25 15.83 7.52
CA PHE A 448 -22.85 16.25 7.58
C PHE A 448 -22.81 17.77 7.75
N ARG A 449 -22.42 18.26 8.91
CA ARG A 449 -22.53 19.69 9.25
C ARG A 449 -21.39 20.13 10.15
N LYS A 450 -21.09 21.43 10.12
CA LYS A 450 -20.18 22.03 11.08
C LYS A 450 -20.87 22.11 12.45
N VAL A 451 -20.20 21.65 13.49
CA VAL A 451 -20.66 21.61 14.87
C VAL A 451 -19.48 21.96 15.77
N ASP A 452 -19.72 22.62 16.89
CA ASP A 452 -18.71 22.77 17.93
C ASP A 452 -18.91 21.64 18.96
N LEU A 453 -17.87 20.81 19.15
CA LEU A 453 -17.80 19.79 20.20
C LEU A 453 -16.83 20.29 21.28
N GLY A 454 -17.38 20.70 22.42
CA GLY A 454 -16.66 21.49 23.41
C GLY A 454 -16.15 22.79 22.79
N MET A 455 -14.83 22.99 22.80
CA MET A 455 -14.18 24.16 22.20
C MET A 455 -13.66 23.92 20.77
N ALA A 456 -13.83 22.71 20.22
CA ALA A 456 -13.26 22.36 18.92
C ALA A 456 -14.32 22.44 17.81
N PRO A 457 -14.06 23.20 16.72
CA PRO A 457 -14.92 23.20 15.54
C PRO A 457 -14.66 21.94 14.72
N VAL A 458 -15.72 21.16 14.46
CA VAL A 458 -15.64 19.90 13.73
C VAL A 458 -16.60 19.87 12.55
N TRP A 459 -16.31 19.03 11.57
CA TRP A 459 -17.32 18.50 10.66
C TRP A 459 -17.84 17.19 11.24
N LEU A 460 -19.10 17.20 11.67
CA LEU A 460 -19.77 16.05 12.25
C LEU A 460 -20.61 15.34 11.19
N SER A 461 -20.40 14.04 11.02
CA SER A 461 -21.19 13.15 10.17
C SER A 461 -21.99 12.18 11.03
N ARG A 462 -23.28 11.97 10.75
CA ARG A 462 -24.07 10.90 11.39
C ARG A 462 -24.08 9.66 10.52
N MET A 463 -22.97 8.95 10.52
CA MET A 463 -22.73 7.70 9.83
C MET A 463 -21.55 7.01 10.51
N THR A 464 -21.51 5.67 10.46
CA THR A 464 -20.33 4.90 10.86
C THR A 464 -20.24 3.65 10.01
N TYR A 465 -19.01 3.19 9.78
CA TYR A 465 -18.77 1.91 9.10
C TYR A 465 -19.04 0.67 9.99
N SER A 466 -19.22 0.86 11.31
CA SER A 466 -19.68 -0.20 12.23
C SER A 466 -21.15 -0.60 12.00
N GLY A 467 -21.94 0.30 11.39
CA GLY A 467 -23.38 0.16 11.15
C GLY A 467 -24.26 0.27 12.40
N ASP A 468 -23.74 0.78 13.50
CA ASP A 468 -24.53 1.21 14.66
C ASP A 468 -24.84 2.70 14.60
N LEU A 469 -25.71 3.17 15.51
CA LEU A 469 -25.84 4.60 15.76
C LEU A 469 -24.46 5.17 16.08
N GLY A 470 -24.07 6.23 15.40
CA GLY A 470 -22.79 6.86 15.68
C GLY A 470 -22.48 7.99 14.74
N TYR A 471 -21.30 8.54 14.96
CA TYR A 471 -20.83 9.73 14.31
C TYR A 471 -19.34 9.63 13.97
N GLU A 472 -18.99 10.13 12.81
CA GLU A 472 -17.60 10.41 12.41
C GLU A 472 -17.34 11.91 12.61
N ILE A 473 -16.21 12.23 13.20
CA ILE A 473 -15.81 13.57 13.62
C ILE A 473 -14.54 13.91 12.87
N TRP A 474 -14.62 14.87 11.94
CA TRP A 474 -13.50 15.29 11.10
C TRP A 474 -13.00 16.66 11.52
N VAL A 475 -11.68 16.77 11.74
CA VAL A 475 -11.09 17.93 12.39
C VAL A 475 -9.65 18.17 11.92
N GLN A 476 -9.16 19.40 12.12
CA GLN A 476 -7.74 19.71 12.01
C GLN A 476 -6.92 18.99 13.11
N PRO A 477 -5.68 18.56 12.82
CA PRO A 477 -4.90 17.71 13.71
C PRO A 477 -4.66 18.29 15.11
N GLU A 478 -4.54 19.60 15.26
CA GLU A 478 -4.30 20.27 16.54
C GLU A 478 -5.42 20.07 17.57
N TYR A 479 -6.65 19.77 17.14
CA TYR A 479 -7.79 19.54 18.04
C TYR A 479 -8.03 18.05 18.36
N GLN A 480 -7.41 17.12 17.64
CA GLN A 480 -7.76 15.69 17.75
C GLN A 480 -7.51 15.15 19.16
N ARG A 481 -6.40 15.54 19.80
CA ARG A 481 -6.08 15.13 21.17
C ARG A 481 -7.09 15.66 22.18
N TYR A 482 -7.45 16.94 22.07
CA TYR A 482 -8.47 17.55 22.91
C TYR A 482 -9.80 16.81 22.79
N LEU A 483 -10.24 16.52 21.55
CA LEU A 483 -11.48 15.81 21.30
C LEU A 483 -11.46 14.37 21.83
N PHE A 484 -10.35 13.65 21.66
CA PHE A 484 -10.20 12.30 22.20
C PHE A 484 -10.38 12.28 23.71
N ASP A 485 -9.61 13.13 24.43
CA ASP A 485 -9.65 13.19 25.89
C ASP A 485 -11.06 13.62 26.38
N LEU A 486 -11.68 14.61 25.73
CA LEU A 486 -13.02 15.10 26.07
C LEU A 486 -14.12 14.04 25.88
N ILE A 487 -14.12 13.35 24.74
CA ILE A 487 -15.11 12.30 24.44
C ILE A 487 -14.91 11.11 25.37
N TRP A 488 -13.65 10.73 25.61
CA TRP A 488 -13.31 9.63 26.51
C TRP A 488 -13.82 9.90 27.93
N GLU A 489 -13.64 11.11 28.46
CA GLU A 489 -14.13 11.51 29.78
C GLU A 489 -15.67 11.48 29.84
N ALA A 490 -16.35 12.14 28.90
CA ALA A 490 -17.82 12.20 28.87
C ALA A 490 -18.47 10.82 28.72
N GLY A 491 -17.79 9.90 28.03
CA GLY A 491 -18.23 8.53 27.79
C GLY A 491 -18.10 7.58 28.99
N GLN A 492 -17.33 7.93 30.02
CA GLN A 492 -17.07 7.03 31.15
C GLN A 492 -18.35 6.54 31.84
N GLN A 493 -19.32 7.42 32.05
CA GLN A 493 -20.60 7.07 32.68
C GLN A 493 -21.46 6.10 31.84
N PHE A 494 -21.18 5.99 30.54
CA PHE A 494 -21.84 5.06 29.61
C PHE A 494 -21.02 3.79 29.35
N GLY A 495 -19.90 3.64 30.06
CA GLY A 495 -18.97 2.53 29.88
C GLY A 495 -18.30 2.54 28.50
N ILE A 496 -17.83 3.70 28.06
CA ILE A 496 -17.08 3.82 26.80
C ILE A 496 -15.84 2.92 26.79
N GLY A 497 -15.55 2.33 25.64
CA GLY A 497 -14.31 1.59 25.40
C GLY A 497 -13.72 1.89 24.03
N LEU A 498 -12.43 1.62 23.86
CA LEU A 498 -11.79 1.75 22.56
C LEU A 498 -12.04 0.49 21.73
N PHE A 499 -12.12 0.64 20.41
CA PHE A 499 -12.15 -0.48 19.48
C PHE A 499 -11.21 -0.22 18.30
N GLY A 500 -10.54 -1.25 17.83
CA GLY A 500 -9.57 -1.18 16.74
C GLY A 500 -10.15 -1.59 15.40
N PHE A 501 -9.29 -1.57 14.38
CA PHE A 501 -9.65 -1.90 13.00
C PHE A 501 -10.25 -3.30 12.84
N ARG A 502 -9.83 -4.29 13.63
CA ARG A 502 -10.34 -5.67 13.52
C ARG A 502 -11.77 -5.83 14.02
N ALA A 503 -12.11 -5.14 15.10
CA ALA A 503 -13.49 -5.05 15.54
C ALA A 503 -14.34 -4.35 14.47
N LEU A 504 -13.84 -3.28 13.86
CA LEU A 504 -14.51 -2.59 12.76
C LEU A 504 -14.76 -3.51 11.55
N ILE A 505 -13.75 -4.25 11.10
CA ILE A 505 -13.88 -5.20 9.97
C ILE A 505 -14.84 -6.36 10.29
N THR A 506 -14.92 -6.78 11.54
CA THR A 506 -15.93 -7.77 11.99
C THR A 506 -17.33 -7.16 11.92
N MET A 507 -17.52 -5.98 12.51
CA MET A 507 -18.81 -5.32 12.61
C MET A 507 -19.38 -4.90 11.25
N ARG A 508 -18.55 -4.43 10.32
CA ARG A 508 -18.99 -4.05 8.96
C ARG A 508 -19.48 -5.27 8.17
N LEU A 509 -18.88 -6.44 8.41
CA LEU A 509 -19.24 -7.68 7.73
C LEU A 509 -20.64 -8.13 8.14
N GLU A 510 -21.00 -7.99 9.43
CA GLU A 510 -22.37 -8.25 9.92
C GLU A 510 -23.43 -7.37 9.25
N LYS A 511 -23.01 -6.22 8.67
CA LYS A 511 -23.87 -5.25 7.99
C LYS A 511 -23.84 -5.41 6.47
N ASN A 512 -23.08 -6.37 5.94
CA ASN A 512 -22.86 -6.60 4.51
C ASN A 512 -22.23 -5.41 3.77
N PHE A 513 -21.38 -4.62 4.42
CA PHE A 513 -20.62 -3.57 3.72
C PHE A 513 -19.43 -4.19 2.99
N GLY A 514 -19.24 -3.84 1.71
CA GLY A 514 -18.10 -4.27 0.88
C GLY A 514 -16.76 -3.69 1.35
N THR A 515 -15.66 -4.21 0.82
CA THR A 515 -14.28 -3.70 1.00
C THR A 515 -13.77 -3.02 -0.24
#